data_AF-A0A3D5JTR8-F1
#
_entry.id   AF-A0A3D5JTR8-F1
#
_cell.length_a   1.000
_cell.length_b   1.000
_cell.length_c   1.000
_cell.angle_alpha   90.00
_cell.angle_beta   90.00
_cell.angle_gamma   90.00
#
_symmetry.space_group_name_H-M   'P 1'
#
loop_
_entity.id
_entity.type
_entity.pdbx_description
1 polymer ?
#
loop_
_entity_poly.entity_id
_entity_poly.type
_entity_poly.pdbx_seq_one_letter_code
_entity_poly.pdbx_strand_id
1 'polypeptide(L)'
;MLIYRGAGFLTLLTPIATLLLLMWLWPDPAVAKGNTSLTQLLVGFGSGAAINVLLGLVLNRGPRAPGERARHHFFFVPMQWPSLVIVVACAAVALLR
;
A
#
# COMPACT_ATOMS: atom_id res chain seq x y z
N MET A 1 -4.17 23.06 -10.90
CA MET A 1 -3.97 22.08 -9.81
C MET A 1 -5.13 21.10 -9.82
N LEU A 2 -4.98 19.97 -10.51
CA LEU A 2 -5.99 18.92 -10.48
C LEU A 2 -5.77 18.14 -9.19
N ILE A 3 -6.66 18.31 -8.21
CA ILE A 3 -6.66 17.47 -7.03
C ILE A 3 -6.92 16.05 -7.53
N TYR A 4 -5.91 15.22 -7.34
CA TYR A 4 -5.80 13.84 -7.76
C TYR A 4 -6.68 12.91 -6.87
N ARG A 5 -7.98 13.21 -6.80
CA ARG A 5 -8.92 12.74 -5.75
C ARG A 5 -9.12 11.23 -5.66
N GLY A 6 -8.78 10.46 -6.70
CA GLY A 6 -8.98 9.01 -6.71
C GLY A 6 -7.79 8.16 -6.25
N ALA A 7 -6.56 8.68 -6.28
CA ALA A 7 -5.37 7.87 -6.03
C ALA A 7 -5.11 7.61 -4.55
N GLY A 8 -5.46 8.57 -3.67
CA GLY A 8 -5.36 8.36 -2.22
C GLY A 8 -6.24 7.22 -1.71
N PHE A 9 -7.30 6.86 -2.46
CA PHE A 9 -8.17 5.74 -2.09
C PHE A 9 -7.43 4.40 -2.17
N LEU A 10 -6.72 4.14 -3.27
CA LEU A 10 -5.98 2.89 -3.44
C LEU A 10 -4.79 2.78 -2.49
N THR A 11 -4.18 3.91 -2.10
CA THR A 11 -3.13 3.96 -1.08
C THR A 11 -3.53 3.23 0.20
N LEU A 12 -4.79 3.34 0.64
CA LEU A 12 -5.28 2.73 1.86
C LEU A 12 -6.13 1.48 1.62
N LEU A 13 -6.87 1.41 0.51
CA LEU A 13 -7.72 0.26 0.20
C LEU A 13 -6.92 -1.03 0.13
N THR A 14 -5.79 -1.04 -0.59
CA THR A 14 -4.96 -2.25 -0.74
C THR A 14 -4.39 -2.70 0.61
N PRO A 15 -3.72 -1.84 1.42
CA PRO A 15 -3.33 -2.17 2.80
C PRO A 15 -4.45 -2.72 3.68
N ILE A 16 -5.62 -2.08 3.67
CA ILE A 16 -6.76 -2.50 4.49
C ILE A 16 -7.26 -3.87 4.03
N ALA A 17 -7.44 -4.08 2.72
CA ALA A 17 -7.87 -5.35 2.18
C ALA A 17 -6.87 -6.47 2.49
N THR A 18 -5.57 -6.21 2.36
CA THR A 18 -4.52 -7.18 2.69
C THR A 18 -4.49 -7.50 4.18
N LEU A 19 -4.69 -6.50 5.06
CA LEU A 19 -4.79 -6.73 6.50
C LEU A 19 -6.02 -7.59 6.86
N LEU A 20 -7.19 -7.25 6.32
CA LEU A 20 -8.41 -8.00 6.58
C LEU A 20 -8.30 -9.45 6.07
N LEU A 21 -7.70 -9.64 4.90
CA LEU A 21 -7.42 -10.97 4.35
C LEU A 21 -6.45 -11.74 5.25
N LEU A 22 -5.39 -11.09 5.76
CA LEU A 22 -4.45 -11.70 6.68
C LEU A 22 -5.12 -12.11 7.99
N MET A 23 -5.97 -11.24 8.57
CA MET A 23 -6.70 -11.54 9.80
C MET A 23 -7.67 -12.72 9.62
N TRP A 24 -8.25 -12.86 8.42
CA TRP A 24 -9.16 -13.96 8.11
C TRP A 24 -8.43 -15.28 7.87
N LEU A 25 -7.33 -15.27 7.12
CA LEU A 25 -6.54 -16.47 6.79
C LEU A 25 -5.66 -16.94 7.95
N TRP A 26 -5.07 -16.00 8.69
CA TRP A 26 -4.12 -16.23 9.78
C TRP A 26 -4.48 -15.38 11.00
N PRO A 27 -5.56 -15.72 11.72
CA PRO A 27 -5.89 -15.05 12.96
C PRO A 27 -4.78 -15.27 14.00
N ASP A 28 -4.37 -14.20 14.68
CA ASP A 28 -3.32 -14.26 15.69
C ASP A 28 -3.93 -14.71 17.04
N PRO A 29 -3.51 -15.85 17.60
CA PRO A 29 -4.06 -16.37 18.85
C PRO A 29 -3.69 -15.52 20.07
N ALA A 30 -2.71 -14.62 19.95
CA ALA A 30 -2.27 -13.75 21.04
C ALA A 30 -3.23 -12.56 21.29
N VAL A 31 -4.23 -12.35 20.43
CA VAL A 31 -5.20 -11.25 20.56
C VAL A 31 -6.65 -11.77 20.52
N ALA A 32 -7.56 -11.02 21.15
CA ALA A 32 -8.98 -11.36 21.12
C ALA A 32 -9.53 -11.35 19.69
N LYS A 33 -10.56 -12.18 19.44
CA LYS A 33 -11.19 -12.29 18.12
C LYS A 33 -11.70 -10.93 17.64
N GLY A 34 -11.24 -10.50 16.46
CA GLY A 34 -11.56 -9.19 15.87
C GLY A 34 -10.53 -8.10 16.16
N ASN A 35 -9.61 -8.31 17.10
CA ASN A 35 -8.48 -7.42 17.31
C ASN A 35 -7.34 -7.74 16.35
N THR A 36 -6.56 -6.72 16.03
CA THR A 36 -5.39 -6.83 15.14
C THR A 36 -4.13 -6.75 15.98
N SER A 37 -3.25 -7.74 15.86
CA SER A 37 -1.93 -7.63 16.50
C SER A 37 -1.03 -6.66 15.74
N LEU A 38 -0.02 -6.09 16.41
CA LEU A 38 0.95 -5.22 15.76
C LEU A 38 1.66 -5.95 14.60
N THR A 39 1.97 -7.24 14.77
CA THR A 39 2.59 -8.05 13.71
C THR A 39 1.69 -8.14 12.49
N GLN A 40 0.41 -8.48 12.69
CA GLN A 40 -0.56 -8.55 11.59
C GLN A 40 -0.72 -7.18 10.91
N LEU A 41 -0.78 -6.10 11.68
CA LEU A 41 -0.87 -4.76 11.14
C LEU A 41 0.34 -4.43 10.26
N LEU A 42 1.56 -4.64 10.76
CA LEU A 42 2.79 -4.33 10.03
C LEU A 42 2.91 -5.18 8.75
N VAL A 43 2.61 -6.47 8.83
CA VAL A 43 2.68 -7.38 7.68
C VAL A 43 1.59 -7.03 6.67
N GLY A 44 0.33 -6.89 7.10
CA GLY A 44 -0.82 -6.61 6.24
C GLY A 44 -0.72 -5.25 5.57
N PHE A 45 -0.49 -4.18 6.34
CA PHE A 45 -0.35 -2.84 5.76
C PHE A 45 0.92 -2.71 4.92
N GLY A 46 2.05 -3.22 5.40
CA GLY A 46 3.32 -3.16 4.68
C GLY A 46 3.25 -3.88 3.34
N SER A 47 2.68 -5.09 3.30
CA SER A 47 2.53 -5.86 2.05
C SER A 47 1.53 -5.22 1.09
N GLY A 48 0.37 -4.76 1.56
CA GLY A 48 -0.61 -4.07 0.69
C GLY A 48 -0.06 -2.76 0.12
N ALA A 49 0.72 -2.02 0.89
CA ALA A 49 1.40 -0.82 0.42
C ALA A 49 2.52 -1.15 -0.59
N ALA A 50 3.28 -2.24 -0.36
CA ALA A 50 4.30 -2.69 -1.30
C ALA A 50 3.69 -3.12 -2.65
N ILE A 51 2.54 -3.79 -2.65
CA ILE A 51 1.79 -4.14 -3.87
C ILE A 51 1.48 -2.87 -4.68
N ASN A 52 0.99 -1.82 -4.02
CA ASN A 52 0.70 -0.54 -4.68
C ASN A 52 1.93 0.10 -5.32
N VAL A 53 3.08 0.10 -4.62
CA VAL A 53 4.34 0.62 -5.15
C VAL A 53 4.79 -0.19 -6.37
N LEU A 54 4.78 -1.53 -6.27
CA LEU A 54 5.22 -2.42 -7.34
C LEU A 54 4.33 -2.31 -8.58
N LEU A 55 3.00 -2.31 -8.40
CA LEU A 55 2.05 -2.06 -9.50
C LEU A 55 2.27 -0.66 -10.09
N GLY A 56 2.54 0.33 -9.24
CA GLY A 56 2.95 1.67 -9.63
C GLY A 56 4.08 1.70 -10.63
N LEU A 57 5.19 1.08 -10.23
CA LEU A 57 6.42 0.99 -11.00
C LEU A 57 6.23 0.18 -12.29
N VAL A 58 5.58 -0.98 -12.21
CA VAL A 58 5.40 -1.89 -13.35
C VAL A 58 4.45 -1.30 -14.39
N LEU A 59 3.29 -0.79 -13.96
CA LEU A 59 2.26 -0.27 -14.86
C LEU A 59 2.65 1.08 -15.48
N ASN A 60 3.54 1.84 -14.83
CA ASN A 60 4.02 3.12 -15.33
C ASN A 60 5.47 3.06 -15.80
N ARG A 61 6.00 1.86 -16.06
CA ARG A 61 7.34 1.70 -16.64
C ARG A 61 7.36 2.24 -18.08
N GLY A 62 8.33 3.10 -18.37
CA GLY A 62 8.59 3.59 -19.71
C GLY A 62 8.53 5.11 -19.84
N PRO A 63 9.30 5.69 -20.76
CA PRO A 63 9.27 7.12 -21.04
C PRO A 63 7.88 7.52 -21.58
N ARG A 64 7.39 8.69 -21.14
CA ARG A 64 6.19 9.32 -21.68
C ARG A 64 6.55 10.53 -22.51
N ALA A 65 5.85 10.72 -23.61
CA ALA A 65 5.96 11.97 -24.33
C ALA A 65 5.44 13.13 -23.46
N PRO A 66 6.03 14.34 -23.56
CA PRO A 66 5.50 15.52 -22.87
C PRO A 66 4.03 15.73 -23.23
N GLY A 67 3.16 15.84 -22.21
CA GLY A 67 1.71 16.01 -22.39
C GLY A 67 0.90 14.72 -22.45
N GLU A 68 1.53 13.55 -22.52
CA GLU A 68 0.83 12.26 -22.51
C GLU A 68 0.34 11.92 -21.09
N ARG A 69 -0.95 11.61 -20.94
CA ARG A 69 -1.54 11.22 -19.65
C ARG A 69 -0.98 9.88 -19.19
N ALA A 70 -0.97 9.68 -17.86
CA ALA A 70 -0.59 8.40 -17.32
C ALA A 70 -1.54 7.28 -17.77
N ARG A 71 -0.99 6.22 -18.40
CA ARG A 71 -1.76 5.04 -18.83
C ARG A 71 -2.56 4.41 -17.70
N HIS A 72 -1.97 4.38 -16.51
CA HIS A 72 -2.62 3.90 -15.28
C HIS A 72 -2.63 5.02 -14.24
N HIS A 73 -3.62 5.90 -14.35
CA HIS A 73 -3.73 7.13 -13.54
C HIS A 73 -3.65 6.87 -12.02
N PHE A 74 -4.27 5.80 -11.55
CA PHE A 74 -4.26 5.42 -10.13
C PHE A 74 -2.89 4.95 -9.61
N PHE A 75 -2.06 4.44 -10.51
CA PHE A 75 -0.77 3.85 -10.19
C PHE A 75 0.40 4.78 -10.53
N PHE A 76 0.11 6.02 -10.92
CA PHE A 76 1.14 6.96 -11.34
C PHE A 76 2.18 7.17 -10.23
N VAL A 77 3.48 7.10 -10.57
CA VAL A 77 4.58 6.98 -9.60
C VAL A 77 4.59 8.09 -8.53
N PRO A 78 4.39 9.38 -8.86
CA PRO A 78 4.24 10.44 -7.85
C PRO A 78 3.10 10.23 -6.84
N MET A 79 2.15 9.37 -7.15
CA MET A 79 1.01 9.05 -6.30
C MET A 79 1.27 7.84 -5.39
N GLN A 80 2.36 7.11 -5.65
CA GLN A 80 2.77 5.95 -4.87
C GLN A 80 3.77 6.29 -3.76
N TRP A 81 4.24 7.55 -3.70
CA TRP A 81 5.07 8.03 -2.58
C TRP A 81 4.43 7.78 -1.20
N PRO A 82 3.13 8.04 -0.98
CA PRO A 82 2.49 7.70 0.29
C PRO A 82 2.54 6.20 0.60
N SER A 83 2.29 5.34 -0.40
CA SER A 83 2.41 3.88 -0.24
C SER A 83 3.85 3.50 0.11
N LEU A 84 4.86 4.11 -0.52
CA LEU A 84 6.26 3.86 -0.21
C LEU A 84 6.62 4.29 1.22
N VAL A 85 6.10 5.44 1.68
CA VAL A 85 6.27 5.89 3.07
C VAL A 85 5.68 4.87 4.05
N ILE A 86 4.52 4.31 3.76
CA ILE A 86 3.92 3.24 4.59
C ILE A 86 4.83 2.01 4.62
N VAL A 87 5.36 1.56 3.48
CA VAL A 87 6.29 0.42 3.42
C VAL A 87 7.51 0.68 4.31
N VAL A 88 8.15 1.85 4.17
CA VAL A 88 9.33 2.21 4.96
C VAL A 88 9.01 2.30 6.45
N ALA A 89 7.87 2.90 6.82
CA ALA A 89 7.44 2.98 8.21
C ALA A 89 7.18 1.58 8.80
N CYS A 90 6.45 0.71 8.09
CA CYS A 90 6.20 -0.66 8.54
C CYS A 90 7.50 -1.45 8.70
N ALA A 91 8.43 -1.33 7.75
CA ALA A 91 9.74 -1.98 7.82
C ALA A 91 10.57 -1.45 8.99
N ALA A 92 10.64 -0.13 9.19
CA ALA A 92 11.37 0.48 10.29
C ALA A 92 10.82 0.03 11.65
N VAL A 93 9.50 0.07 11.84
CA VAL A 93 8.87 -0.39 13.09
C VAL A 93 9.08 -1.88 13.32
N ALA A 94 9.04 -2.70 12.25
CA ALA A 94 9.31 -4.14 12.37
C ALA A 94 10.76 -4.45 12.74
N LEU A 95 11.73 -3.64 12.28
CA LEU A 95 13.16 -3.84 12.56
C LEU A 95 13.62 -3.28 13.91
N LEU A 96 12.92 -2.27 14.43
CA LEU A 96 13.23 -1.63 15.72
C LEU A 96 12.54 -2.28 16.93
N ARG A 97 11.68 -3.26 16.67
CA ARG A 97 10.91 -4.04 17.64
C ARG A 97 11.62 -5.35 17.93
#